data_AF-A0A258SIM0-F1
#
_entry.id   AF-A0A258SIM0-F1
#
_cell.length_a   1.000
_cell.length_b   1.000
_cell.length_c   1.000
_cell.angle_alpha   90.00
_cell.angle_beta   90.00
_cell.angle_gamma   90.00
#
_symmetry.space_group_name_H-M   'P 1'
#
loop_
_entity.id
_entity.type
_entity.pdbx_description
1 polymer ?
#
loop_
_entity_poly.entity_id
_entity_poly.type
_entity_poly.pdbx_seq_one_letter_code
_entity_poly.pdbx_strand_id
1 'polypeptide(L)'
;MSDLETQDRARRVLEACRAAGFTLATAESCTGGLVIGALTDIAGSSDVVDRGFVTYSNAAKMAMLGVPEAILAAHGAVSEET
;
A
#
# COMPACT_ATOMS: atom_id res chain seq x y z
N MET A 1 -6.92 -17.41 13.05
CA MET A 1 -8.22 -16.88 12.58
C MET A 1 -8.08 -15.58 11.77
N SER A 2 -6.95 -14.85 11.80
CA SER A 2 -6.76 -13.59 11.06
C SER A 2 -6.39 -13.72 9.58
N ASP A 3 -5.95 -14.90 9.12
CA ASP A 3 -5.35 -15.08 7.79
C ASP A 3 -6.42 -15.21 6.68
N LEU A 4 -7.50 -15.96 6.93
CA LEU A 4 -8.55 -16.21 5.95
C LEU A 4 -9.37 -14.96 5.60
N GLU A 5 -9.67 -14.11 6.59
CA GLU A 5 -10.41 -12.87 6.34
C GLU A 5 -9.57 -11.87 5.52
N THR A 6 -8.27 -11.77 5.84
CA THR A 6 -7.34 -10.90 5.11
C THR A 6 -7.21 -11.36 3.66
N GLN A 7 -7.07 -12.68 3.43
CA GLN A 7 -7.05 -13.24 2.07
C GLN A 7 -8.35 -13.01 1.31
N ASP A 8 -9.53 -13.12 1.95
CA ASP A 8 -10.81 -12.82 1.30
C ASP A 8 -10.89 -11.36 0.85
N ARG A 9 -10.49 -10.43 1.72
CA ARG A 9 -10.44 -9.00 1.39
C ARG A 9 -9.45 -8.70 0.26
N ALA A 10 -8.27 -9.33 0.29
CA ALA A 10 -7.28 -9.20 -0.78
C ALA A 10 -7.82 -9.69 -2.13
N ARG A 11 -8.48 -10.86 -2.18
CA ARG A 11 -9.12 -11.36 -3.41
C ARG A 11 -10.14 -10.36 -3.96
N ARG A 12 -11.02 -9.85 -3.10
CA ARG A 12 -12.07 -8.89 -3.50
C ARG A 12 -11.50 -7.60 -4.08
N VAL A 13 -10.40 -7.08 -3.51
CA VAL A 13 -9.69 -5.91 -4.05
C VAL A 13 -9.12 -6.21 -5.44
N LEU A 14 -8.41 -7.35 -5.60
CA LEU A 14 -7.83 -7.74 -6.88
C LEU A 14 -8.91 -7.95 -7.95
N GLU A 15 -10.02 -8.60 -7.62
CA GLU A 15 -11.15 -8.79 -8.53
C GLU A 15 -11.78 -7.47 -8.96
N ALA A 16 -11.96 -6.53 -8.03
CA ALA A 16 -12.48 -5.20 -8.35
C ALA A 16 -11.54 -4.43 -9.29
N CYS A 17 -10.24 -4.47 -9.05
CA CYS A 17 -9.24 -3.86 -9.93
C CYS A 17 -9.25 -4.51 -11.33
N ARG A 18 -9.31 -5.84 -11.43
CA ARG A 18 -9.42 -6.56 -12.71
C ARG A 18 -10.65 -6.14 -13.49
N ALA A 19 -11.81 -6.10 -12.83
CA ALA A 19 -13.06 -5.70 -13.46
C ALA A 19 -13.03 -4.25 -13.97
N ALA A 20 -12.27 -3.37 -13.30
CA ALA A 20 -12.07 -1.99 -13.71
C ALA A 20 -10.91 -1.78 -14.71
N GLY A 21 -10.09 -2.79 -14.97
CA GLY A 21 -8.87 -2.66 -15.78
C GLY A 21 -7.78 -1.80 -15.12
N PHE A 22 -7.74 -1.75 -13.79
CA PHE A 22 -6.76 -0.98 -13.03
C PHE A 22 -5.59 -1.82 -12.55
N THR A 23 -4.41 -1.21 -12.56
CA THR A 23 -3.25 -1.66 -11.80
C THR A 23 -3.21 -1.00 -10.42
N LEU A 24 -2.65 -1.68 -9.43
CA LEU A 24 -2.61 -1.25 -8.04
C LEU A 24 -1.16 -1.07 -7.57
N ALA A 25 -0.92 -0.01 -6.78
CA ALA A 25 0.30 0.15 -6.01
C ALA A 25 -0.02 0.47 -4.55
N THR A 26 0.85 0.08 -3.61
CA THR A 26 0.70 0.41 -2.18
C THR A 26 1.79 1.36 -1.70
N ALA A 27 1.45 2.25 -0.78
CA ALA A 27 2.39 3.01 0.03
C ALA A 27 2.09 2.74 1.50
N GLU A 28 3.06 2.19 2.23
CA GLU A 28 2.91 1.64 3.57
C GLU A 28 3.94 2.25 4.51
N SER A 29 3.52 2.57 5.74
CA SER A 29 4.42 2.98 6.83
C SER A 29 4.33 1.98 7.97
N CYS A 30 3.36 2.11 8.87
CA CYS A 30 3.25 1.27 10.07
C CYS A 30 2.92 -0.21 9.78
N THR A 31 2.30 -0.51 8.65
CA THR A 31 1.99 -1.88 8.22
C THR A 31 3.20 -2.64 7.71
N GLY A 32 4.31 -1.96 7.40
CA GLY A 32 5.59 -2.60 7.09
C GLY A 32 5.59 -3.53 5.87
N GLY A 33 4.66 -3.37 4.93
CA GLY A 33 4.53 -4.23 3.75
C GLY A 33 3.51 -5.35 3.90
N LEU A 34 2.78 -5.44 5.03
CA LEU A 34 1.77 -6.47 5.23
C LEU A 34 0.57 -6.31 4.29
N VAL A 35 0.26 -5.10 3.81
CA VAL A 35 -0.84 -4.91 2.84
C VAL A 35 -0.45 -5.46 1.47
N ILE A 36 0.72 -5.08 0.94
CA ILE A 36 1.17 -5.69 -0.32
C ILE A 36 1.44 -7.19 -0.16
N GLY A 37 1.95 -7.63 0.99
CA GLY A 37 2.13 -9.05 1.32
C GLY A 37 0.82 -9.82 1.15
N ALA A 38 -0.26 -9.37 1.79
CA ALA A 38 -1.58 -9.98 1.68
C ALA A 38 -2.13 -10.00 0.24
N LEU A 39 -1.88 -8.95 -0.55
CA LEU A 39 -2.28 -8.90 -1.96
C LEU A 39 -1.47 -9.89 -2.81
N THR A 40 -0.15 -9.93 -2.62
CA THR A 40 0.76 -10.79 -3.39
C THR A 40 0.68 -12.27 -3.02
N ASP A 41 0.14 -12.60 -1.84
CA ASP A 41 -0.14 -13.98 -1.42
C ASP A 41 -1.26 -14.62 -2.26
N ILE A 42 -2.11 -13.82 -2.92
CA ILE A 42 -3.14 -14.32 -3.83
C ILE A 42 -2.52 -14.66 -5.19
N ALA A 43 -2.68 -15.92 -5.60
CA ALA A 43 -2.24 -16.38 -6.91
C ALA A 43 -2.85 -15.54 -8.04
N GLY A 44 -2.01 -15.19 -9.02
CA GLY A 44 -2.39 -14.35 -10.15
C GLY A 44 -2.40 -12.85 -9.85
N SER A 45 -2.10 -12.40 -8.63
CA SER A 45 -2.04 -10.97 -8.26
C SER A 45 -1.12 -10.11 -9.13
N SER A 46 -0.15 -10.70 -9.83
CA SER A 46 0.78 -10.00 -10.73
C SER A 46 0.12 -9.37 -11.96
N ASP A 47 -1.13 -9.71 -12.28
CA ASP A 47 -1.89 -9.03 -13.34
C ASP A 47 -2.46 -7.67 -12.90
N VAL A 48 -2.47 -7.39 -11.59
CA VAL A 48 -3.00 -6.16 -11.00
C VAL A 48 -1.92 -5.40 -10.22
N VAL A 49 -1.16 -6.07 -9.36
CA VAL A 49 -0.22 -5.42 -8.44
C VAL A 49 1.05 -5.02 -9.21
N ASP A 50 1.32 -3.72 -9.29
CA ASP A 50 2.49 -3.15 -9.95
C ASP A 50 3.69 -3.03 -8.98
N ARG A 51 3.50 -2.35 -7.83
CA ARG A 51 4.57 -2.13 -6.85
C ARG A 51 4.07 -1.84 -5.44
N GLY A 52 4.97 -1.91 -4.47
CA GLY A 52 4.74 -1.44 -3.11
C GLY A 52 5.91 -0.61 -2.60
N PHE A 53 5.59 0.42 -1.81
CA PHE A 53 6.55 1.28 -1.15
C PHE A 53 6.41 1.13 0.35
N VAL A 54 7.45 0.68 1.04
CA VAL A 54 7.49 0.72 2.51
C VAL A 54 8.34 1.92 2.94
N THR A 55 7.69 2.98 3.40
CA THR A 55 8.29 4.29 3.69
C THR A 55 8.15 4.67 5.16
N TYR A 56 8.71 3.85 6.05
CA TYR A 56 8.55 4.03 7.50
C TYR A 56 9.08 5.39 8.00
N SER A 57 10.26 5.82 7.54
CA SER A 57 10.85 7.10 7.94
C SER A 57 10.34 8.27 7.09
N ASN A 58 10.38 9.48 7.66
CA ASN A 58 10.10 10.72 6.92
C ASN A 58 11.01 10.85 5.69
N ALA A 59 12.30 10.53 5.84
CA ALA A 59 13.24 10.52 4.72
C ALA A 59 12.80 9.59 3.58
N ALA A 60 12.27 8.40 3.89
CA ALA A 60 11.76 7.48 2.87
C ALA A 60 10.49 8.01 2.20
N LYS A 61 9.56 8.62 2.96
CA LYS A 61 8.37 9.28 2.40
C LYS A 61 8.74 10.36 1.38
N MET A 62 9.72 11.21 1.74
CA MET A 62 10.22 12.26 0.85
C MET A 62 10.92 11.67 -0.38
N ALA A 63 11.85 10.73 -0.19
CA ALA A 63 12.68 10.21 -1.28
C ALA A 63 11.93 9.33 -2.27
N MET A 64 10.95 8.54 -1.82
CA MET A 64 10.28 7.53 -2.64
C MET A 64 8.92 7.99 -3.16
N LEU A 65 8.21 8.82 -2.39
CA LEU A 65 6.84 9.24 -2.70
C LEU A 65 6.73 10.76 -2.95
N GLY A 66 7.83 11.51 -2.77
CA GLY A 66 7.84 12.95 -3.01
C GLY A 66 7.04 13.77 -1.99
N VAL A 67 6.75 13.22 -0.80
CA VAL A 67 6.08 13.96 0.27
C VAL A 67 6.91 15.21 0.59
N PRO A 68 6.34 16.43 0.55
CA PRO A 68 7.11 17.63 0.87
C PRO A 68 7.52 17.69 2.34
N GLU A 69 8.75 18.12 2.62
CA GLU A 69 9.24 18.33 3.99
C GLU A 69 8.33 19.27 4.79
N ALA A 70 7.79 20.31 4.14
CA ALA A 70 6.89 21.27 4.75
C ALA A 70 5.61 20.63 5.32
N ILE A 71 5.05 19.61 4.64
CA ILE A 71 3.87 18.88 5.12
C ILE A 71 4.22 18.08 6.38
N LEU A 72 5.32 17.35 6.34
CA LEU A 72 5.79 16.55 7.48
C LEU A 72 6.16 17.42 8.69
N ALA A 73 6.72 18.61 8.46
CA ALA A 73 7.05 19.56 9.52
C ALA A 73 5.80 20.18 10.17
N ALA A 74 4.76 20.49 9.39
CA ALA A 74 3.54 21.13 9.89
C ALA A 74 2.55 20.14 10.52
N HIS A 75 2.40 18.95 9.95
CA HIS A 75 1.34 18.00 10.32
C HIS A 75 1.88 16.71 10.97
N GLY A 76 3.18 16.43 10.82
CA GLY A 76 3.76 15.16 11.23
C GLY A 76 3.39 14.01 10.29
N ALA A 77 4.05 12.86 10.48
CA ALA A 77 3.95 11.71 9.56
C ALA A 77 2.65 10.89 9.70
N VAL A 78 1.86 11.12 10.75
CA VAL A 78 0.57 10.45 10.99
C VAL A 78 -0.51 11.54 10.94
N SER A 79 -0.86 11.90 9.72
CA SER A 79 -1.80 12.98 9.39
C SER A 79 -2.51 12.64 8.08
N GLU A 80 -3.60 13.34 7.77
CA GLU A 80 -4.33 13.13 6.52
C GLU A 80 -3.57 13.69 5.31
N GLU A 81 -2.76 14.72 5.55
CA GLU A 81 -1.99 15.45 4.55
C GLU A 81 -0.75 14.68 4.04
N THR A 82 -0.29 13.67 4.79
CA THR A 82 0.92 12.89 4.52
C THR A 82 0.62 11.58 3.81
#